data_AF-A0A969NEG6-F1
#
_entry.id   AF-A0A969NEG6-F1
#
_cell.length_a   1.000
_cell.length_b   1.000
_cell.length_c   1.000
_cell.angle_alpha   90.00
_cell.angle_beta   90.00
_cell.angle_gamma   90.00
#
_symmetry.space_group_name_H-M   'P 1'
#
loop_
_entity.id
_entity.type
_entity.pdbx_description
1 polymer ?
#
loop_
_entity_poly.entity_id
_entity_poly.type
_entity_poly.pdbx_seq_one_letter_code
_entity_poly.pdbx_strand_id
1 'polypeptide(L)'
;MDKLTIVKVGGNLIDDAKALDEFLQAFSKIEGKKLLVHGGGKLATRMSSQLGIKTEMVNGRRITDAENLKIVTMVYAGYVNKSIVAQLHAKRINAIGMAGCDFDILRAEKRKHPSIDFGYVGDITRVDEKAIAELIEQSGVPVIAPITHDGKGQLLNTNADSIVTDVAIGPYLQSELQSKAFEMASKIASKGQQAIRFALKSIKV
;
A
#
# COMPACT_ATOMS: atom_id res chain seq x y z
N MET A 1 17.19 -16.05 10.71
CA MET A 1 16.11 -15.67 9.77
C MET A 1 15.92 -14.17 9.89
N ASP A 2 15.97 -13.48 8.76
CA ASP A 2 15.79 -12.03 8.71
C ASP A 2 14.32 -11.69 8.92
N LYS A 3 14.03 -10.59 9.61
CA LYS A 3 12.66 -10.14 9.88
C LYS A 3 12.19 -9.14 8.82
N LEU A 4 11.05 -9.39 8.17
CA LEU A 4 10.39 -8.48 7.25
C LEU A 4 9.42 -7.56 8.01
N THR A 5 9.67 -6.26 7.93
CA THR A 5 8.80 -5.20 8.45
C THR A 5 7.91 -4.65 7.34
N ILE A 6 6.61 -4.92 7.39
CA ILE A 6 5.63 -4.38 6.47
C ILE A 6 5.03 -3.12 7.10
N VAL A 7 5.11 -1.98 6.41
CA VAL A 7 4.61 -0.70 6.91
C VAL A 7 3.50 -0.19 6.01
N LYS A 8 2.42 0.30 6.60
CA LYS A 8 1.36 1.02 5.89
C LYS A 8 1.46 2.52 6.14
N VAL A 9 1.40 3.31 5.07
CA VAL A 9 1.24 4.77 5.14
C VAL A 9 -0.17 5.19 4.72
N GLY A 10 -0.87 5.86 5.65
CA GLY A 10 -2.24 6.32 5.46
C GLY A 10 -2.37 7.54 4.55
N GLY A 11 -3.54 7.69 3.90
CA GLY A 11 -3.78 8.74 2.91
C GLY A 11 -3.58 10.17 3.41
N ASN A 12 -4.02 10.49 4.63
CA ASN A 12 -3.86 11.83 5.19
C ASN A 12 -2.38 12.24 5.34
N LEU A 13 -1.49 11.27 5.58
CA LEU A 13 -0.06 11.52 5.70
C LEU A 13 0.55 11.79 4.31
N ILE A 14 0.09 11.08 3.29
CA ILE A 14 0.54 11.24 1.89
C ILE A 14 0.25 12.65 1.36
N ASP A 15 -0.83 13.30 1.79
CA ASP A 15 -1.18 14.65 1.34
C ASP A 15 -0.40 15.78 2.03
N ASP A 16 0.32 15.49 3.12
CA ASP A 16 1.16 16.44 3.83
C ASP A 16 2.62 16.17 3.47
N ALA A 17 3.20 17.04 2.63
CA ALA A 17 4.56 16.86 2.13
C ALA A 17 5.61 16.78 3.24
N LYS A 18 5.44 17.56 4.32
CA LYS A 18 6.38 17.56 5.45
C LYS A 18 6.24 16.27 6.26
N ALA A 19 4.99 15.88 6.58
CA ALA A 19 4.75 14.65 7.33
C ALA A 19 5.18 13.40 6.54
N LEU A 20 5.00 13.41 5.21
CA LEU A 20 5.47 12.35 4.32
C LEU A 20 6.99 12.26 4.30
N ASP A 21 7.70 13.38 4.19
CA ASP A 21 9.17 13.38 4.23
C ASP A 21 9.69 12.84 5.57
N GLU A 22 9.13 13.31 6.69
CA GLU A 22 9.47 12.83 8.04
C GLU A 22 9.20 11.32 8.21
N PHE A 23 8.06 10.84 7.69
CA PHE A 23 7.72 9.42 7.67
C PHE A 23 8.75 8.61 6.87
N LEU A 24 9.06 9.03 5.64
CA LEU A 24 10.00 8.31 4.78
C LEU A 24 11.42 8.35 5.34
N GLN A 25 11.80 9.43 6.04
CA GLN A 25 13.07 9.55 6.74
C GLN A 25 13.17 8.58 7.92
N ALA A 26 12.06 8.23 8.55
CA ALA A 26 12.04 7.21 9.58
C ALA A 26 11.97 5.79 9.02
N PHE A 27 11.18 5.58 7.98
CA PHE A 27 11.11 4.32 7.26
C PHE A 27 12.49 3.93 6.69
N SER A 28 13.27 4.88 6.18
CA SER A 28 14.64 4.63 5.70
C SER A 28 15.57 4.12 6.80
N LYS A 29 15.34 4.50 8.07
CA LYS A 29 16.11 4.08 9.25
C LYS A 29 15.67 2.73 9.83
N ILE A 30 14.60 2.11 9.34
CA ILE A 30 14.23 0.74 9.73
C ILE A 30 15.34 -0.21 9.23
N GLU A 31 15.97 -0.93 10.14
CA GLU A 31 16.98 -1.94 9.84
C GLU A 31 16.33 -3.23 9.32
N GLY A 32 17.07 -3.98 8.49
CA GLY A 32 16.60 -5.24 7.92
C GLY A 32 15.62 -5.10 6.76
N LYS A 33 14.96 -6.21 6.43
CA LYS A 33 14.03 -6.34 5.31
C LYS A 33 12.76 -5.52 5.58
N LYS A 34 12.32 -4.72 4.60
CA LYS A 34 11.14 -3.87 4.74
C LYS A 34 10.36 -3.73 3.44
N LEU A 35 9.06 -3.54 3.59
CA LEU A 35 8.10 -3.34 2.52
C LEU A 35 7.15 -2.22 2.93
N LEU A 36 6.75 -1.37 1.99
CA LEU A 36 5.81 -0.27 2.20
C LEU A 36 4.54 -0.52 1.38
N VAL A 37 3.38 -0.41 2.00
CA VAL A 37 2.08 -0.31 1.32
C VAL A 37 1.56 1.11 1.54
N HIS A 38 1.09 1.77 0.49
CA HIS A 38 0.53 3.11 0.62
C HIS A 38 -0.97 3.14 0.32
N GLY A 39 -1.65 4.14 0.87
CA GLY A 39 -3.01 4.50 0.49
C GLY A 39 -3.05 5.47 -0.70
N GLY A 40 -4.23 6.02 -0.96
CA GLY A 40 -4.47 6.89 -2.11
C GLY A 40 -4.35 8.40 -1.90
N GLY A 41 -4.19 8.84 -0.65
CA GLY A 41 -4.40 10.24 -0.28
C GLY A 41 -5.82 10.75 -0.62
N LYS A 42 -6.03 12.05 -0.44
CA LYS A 42 -7.18 12.82 -0.94
C LYS A 42 -6.98 13.22 -2.39
N LEU A 43 -5.80 12.99 -2.97
CA LEU A 43 -5.46 13.38 -4.33
C LEU A 43 -6.40 12.78 -5.38
N ALA A 44 -6.76 11.50 -5.28
CA ALA A 44 -7.70 10.91 -6.23
C ALA A 44 -9.08 11.57 -6.17
N THR A 45 -9.59 11.87 -4.97
CA THR A 45 -10.87 12.60 -4.83
C THR A 45 -10.78 14.00 -5.43
N ARG A 46 -9.66 14.72 -5.22
CA ARG A 46 -9.44 16.04 -5.84
C ARG A 46 -9.43 15.94 -7.37
N MET A 47 -8.72 14.96 -7.92
CA MET A 47 -8.65 14.74 -9.37
C MET A 47 -10.00 14.34 -9.98
N SER A 48 -10.74 13.43 -9.35
CA SER A 48 -12.11 13.09 -9.78
C SER A 48 -13.01 14.34 -9.79
N SER A 49 -12.96 15.15 -8.73
CA SER A 49 -13.73 16.40 -8.64
C SER A 49 -13.39 17.39 -9.76
N GLN A 50 -12.10 17.59 -10.05
CA GLN A 50 -11.63 18.46 -11.14
C GLN A 50 -12.11 17.99 -12.52
N LEU A 51 -12.28 16.68 -12.70
CA LEU A 51 -12.78 16.07 -13.93
C LEU A 51 -14.32 15.94 -13.96
N GLY A 52 -15.03 16.42 -12.94
CA GLY A 52 -16.49 16.31 -12.84
C GLY A 52 -16.98 14.87 -12.57
N ILE A 53 -16.10 13.97 -12.13
CA ILE A 53 -16.42 12.57 -11.85
C ILE A 53 -16.80 12.43 -10.38
N LYS A 54 -18.05 12.00 -10.13
CA LYS A 54 -18.56 11.82 -8.77
C LYS A 54 -17.78 10.71 -8.06
N THR A 55 -17.37 10.99 -6.83
CA THR A 55 -16.81 9.99 -5.90
C THR A 55 -17.85 9.67 -4.84
N GLU A 56 -18.12 8.39 -4.61
CA GLU A 56 -18.98 7.93 -3.52
C GLU A 56 -18.22 7.01 -2.56
N MET A 57 -18.50 7.15 -1.27
CA MET A 57 -17.91 6.37 -0.20
C MET A 57 -19.01 5.67 0.59
N VAL A 58 -18.89 4.36 0.78
CA VAL A 58 -19.78 3.56 1.63
C VAL A 58 -18.93 2.70 2.56
N ASN A 59 -19.20 2.77 3.87
CA ASN A 59 -18.49 2.01 4.91
C ASN A 59 -16.95 2.16 4.83
N GLY A 60 -16.48 3.40 4.60
CA GLY A 60 -15.05 3.71 4.49
C GLY A 60 -14.39 3.24 3.19
N ARG A 61 -15.15 2.73 2.22
CA ARG A 61 -14.65 2.23 0.93
C ARG A 61 -15.23 3.06 -0.21
N ARG A 62 -14.42 3.30 -1.24
CA ARG A 62 -14.83 4.01 -2.46
C ARG A 62 -15.65 3.07 -3.35
N ILE A 63 -16.88 3.44 -3.70
CA ILE A 63 -17.55 2.83 -4.84
C ILE A 63 -16.77 3.23 -6.09
N THR A 64 -16.28 2.23 -6.82
CA THR A 64 -15.32 2.45 -7.90
C THR A 64 -15.94 1.99 -9.22
N ASP A 65 -16.56 2.91 -9.96
CA ASP A 65 -16.93 2.67 -11.35
C ASP A 65 -15.69 2.65 -12.29
N ALA A 66 -15.90 2.50 -13.59
CA ALA A 66 -14.82 2.37 -14.56
C ALA A 66 -13.95 3.65 -14.67
N GLU A 67 -14.55 4.84 -14.57
CA GLU A 67 -13.82 6.11 -14.67
C GLU A 67 -13.05 6.39 -13.37
N ASN A 68 -13.69 6.15 -12.22
CA ASN A 68 -13.03 6.19 -10.93
C ASN A 68 -11.87 5.19 -10.86
N LEU A 69 -12.00 3.99 -11.45
CA LEU A 69 -10.92 3.00 -11.51
C LEU A 69 -9.70 3.54 -12.27
N LYS A 70 -9.90 4.16 -13.43
CA LYS A 70 -8.82 4.79 -14.20
C LYS A 70 -8.10 5.85 -13.37
N ILE A 71 -8.85 6.73 -12.72
CA ILE A 71 -8.30 7.81 -11.89
C ILE A 71 -7.50 7.25 -10.73
N VAL A 72 -8.07 6.34 -9.94
CA VAL A 72 -7.34 5.78 -8.79
C VAL A 72 -6.12 5.01 -9.24
N THR A 73 -6.14 4.34 -10.40
CA THR A 73 -4.96 3.68 -10.95
C THR A 73 -3.87 4.69 -11.30
N MET A 74 -4.19 5.74 -12.06
CA MET A 74 -3.24 6.79 -12.44
C MET A 74 -2.67 7.52 -11.22
N VAL A 75 -3.49 7.80 -10.22
CA VAL A 75 -3.07 8.53 -9.03
C VAL A 75 -2.28 7.62 -8.08
N TYR A 76 -2.79 6.43 -7.78
CA TYR A 76 -2.20 5.56 -6.77
C TYR A 76 -0.95 4.87 -7.32
N ALA A 77 -1.07 4.09 -8.39
CA ALA A 77 0.05 3.33 -8.96
C ALA A 77 0.99 4.21 -9.79
N GLY A 78 0.49 5.32 -10.33
CA GLY A 78 1.31 6.33 -11.00
C GLY A 78 1.89 7.34 -10.01
N TYR A 79 1.22 8.49 -9.85
CA TYR A 79 1.83 9.65 -9.20
C TYR A 79 2.27 9.40 -7.75
N VAL A 80 1.38 8.90 -6.88
CA VAL A 80 1.68 8.69 -5.46
C VAL A 80 2.79 7.66 -5.28
N ASN A 81 2.65 6.49 -5.91
CA ASN A 81 3.64 5.41 -5.81
C ASN A 81 5.03 5.87 -6.26
N LYS A 82 5.12 6.47 -7.45
CA LYS A 82 6.41 6.91 -8.00
C LYS A 82 7.00 8.10 -7.24
N SER A 83 6.17 8.98 -6.68
CA SER A 83 6.63 10.07 -5.80
C SER A 83 7.24 9.54 -4.50
N ILE A 84 6.67 8.50 -3.90
CA ILE A 84 7.22 7.85 -2.70
C ILE A 84 8.55 7.18 -3.04
N VAL A 85 8.62 6.43 -4.14
CA VAL A 85 9.85 5.76 -4.61
C VAL A 85 10.98 6.78 -4.83
N ALA A 86 10.70 7.88 -5.52
CA ALA A 86 11.71 8.93 -5.75
C ALA A 86 12.25 9.53 -4.44
N GLN A 87 11.37 9.79 -3.47
CA GLN A 87 11.79 10.29 -2.16
C GLN A 87 12.57 9.27 -1.34
N LEU A 88 12.28 7.98 -1.48
CA LEU A 88 13.06 6.90 -0.86
C LEU A 88 14.46 6.78 -1.50
N HIS A 89 14.56 6.94 -2.82
CA HIS A 89 15.84 6.99 -3.52
C HIS A 89 16.71 8.16 -3.06
N ALA A 90 16.11 9.34 -2.85
CA ALA A 90 16.80 10.49 -2.25
C ALA A 90 17.35 10.18 -0.84
N LYS A 91 16.76 9.20 -0.14
CA LYS A 91 17.19 8.70 1.17
C LYS A 91 18.07 7.45 1.08
N ARG A 92 18.62 7.15 -0.11
CA ARG A 92 19.51 6.00 -0.41
C ARG A 92 18.87 4.63 -0.13
N ILE A 93 17.54 4.54 -0.26
CA ILE A 93 16.81 3.27 -0.23
C ILE A 93 16.58 2.82 -1.66
N ASN A 94 16.96 1.59 -1.99
CA ASN A 94 16.72 0.99 -3.31
C ASN A 94 15.26 0.52 -3.42
N ALA A 95 14.35 1.45 -3.70
CA ALA A 95 12.91 1.19 -3.69
C ALA A 95 12.37 0.87 -5.09
N ILE A 96 11.37 -0.01 -5.14
CA ILE A 96 10.69 -0.35 -6.39
C ILE A 96 9.19 -0.21 -6.20
N GLY A 97 8.59 0.64 -7.02
CA GLY A 97 7.17 0.93 -6.98
C GLY A 97 6.37 -0.06 -7.82
N MET A 98 5.43 -0.76 -7.20
CA MET A 98 4.64 -1.82 -7.82
C MET A 98 3.15 -1.68 -7.51
N ALA A 99 2.31 -2.26 -8.35
CA ALA A 99 0.93 -2.63 -8.09
C ALA A 99 0.79 -4.15 -8.19
N GLY A 100 -0.37 -4.68 -7.79
CA GLY A 100 -0.66 -6.11 -7.79
C GLY A 100 -0.50 -6.81 -9.14
N CYS A 101 -0.67 -6.08 -10.25
CA CYS A 101 -0.47 -6.59 -11.60
C CYS A 101 1.00 -6.73 -12.02
N ASP A 102 1.91 -6.02 -11.36
CA ASP A 102 3.34 -6.12 -11.66
C ASP A 102 3.86 -7.46 -11.16
N PHE A 103 4.39 -8.28 -12.06
CA PHE A 103 4.76 -9.69 -11.79
C PHE A 103 3.62 -10.54 -11.19
N ASP A 104 2.35 -10.15 -11.37
CA ASP A 104 1.19 -10.91 -10.87
C ASP A 104 1.25 -11.17 -9.35
N ILE A 105 1.81 -10.21 -8.59
CA ILE A 105 2.06 -10.38 -7.15
C ILE A 105 0.79 -10.38 -6.29
N LEU A 106 -0.31 -9.77 -6.75
CA LEU A 106 -1.58 -9.73 -6.01
C LEU A 106 -2.77 -9.88 -6.96
N ARG A 107 -3.45 -11.03 -6.86
CA ARG A 107 -4.74 -11.24 -7.53
C ARG A 107 -5.89 -11.00 -6.57
N ALA A 108 -6.99 -10.51 -7.12
CA ALA A 108 -8.22 -10.24 -6.40
C ALA A 108 -9.44 -10.62 -7.26
N GLU A 109 -10.58 -10.86 -6.62
CA GLU A 109 -11.86 -10.91 -7.30
C GLU A 109 -12.71 -9.68 -6.96
N LYS A 110 -13.67 -9.32 -7.83
CA LYS A 110 -14.62 -8.25 -7.51
C LYS A 110 -15.36 -8.62 -6.23
N ARG A 111 -15.38 -7.69 -5.28
CA ARG A 111 -16.08 -7.85 -4.00
C ARG A 111 -17.55 -8.16 -4.24
N LYS A 112 -18.03 -9.19 -3.56
CA LYS A 112 -19.45 -9.51 -3.46
C LYS A 112 -19.97 -8.98 -2.13
N HIS A 113 -21.07 -8.23 -2.15
CA HIS A 113 -21.75 -7.74 -0.95
C HIS A 113 -23.26 -7.91 -1.12
N PRO A 114 -24.03 -8.28 -0.07
CA PRO A 114 -25.45 -8.63 -0.21
C PRO A 114 -26.34 -7.51 -0.78
N SER A 115 -25.97 -6.25 -0.55
CA SER A 115 -26.82 -5.08 -0.83
C SER A 115 -26.12 -3.90 -1.50
N ILE A 116 -24.80 -3.97 -1.72
CA ILE A 116 -24.02 -2.82 -2.21
C ILE A 116 -23.17 -3.30 -3.39
N ASP A 117 -23.32 -2.64 -4.54
CA ASP A 117 -22.35 -2.80 -5.63
C ASP A 117 -21.20 -1.82 -5.40
N PHE A 118 -20.03 -2.35 -5.08
CA PHE A 118 -18.81 -1.55 -4.93
C PHE A 118 -18.13 -1.25 -6.28
N GLY A 119 -18.62 -1.80 -7.38
CA GLY A 119 -18.01 -1.70 -8.70
C GLY A 119 -16.70 -2.50 -8.77
N TYR A 120 -15.64 -1.90 -9.32
CA TYR A 120 -14.31 -2.49 -9.50
C TYR A 120 -13.47 -2.45 -8.22
N VAL A 121 -14.06 -2.89 -7.11
CA VAL A 121 -13.34 -3.05 -5.84
C VAL A 121 -13.00 -4.53 -5.64
N GLY A 122 -11.75 -4.80 -5.26
CA GLY A 122 -11.22 -6.15 -5.10
C GLY A 122 -11.22 -6.66 -3.65
N ASP A 123 -11.34 -7.98 -3.51
CA ASP A 123 -10.92 -8.78 -2.36
C ASP A 123 -9.79 -9.72 -2.80
N ILE A 124 -8.68 -9.74 -2.07
CA ILE A 124 -7.47 -10.50 -2.44
C ILE A 124 -7.77 -11.99 -2.37
N THR A 125 -7.35 -12.71 -3.40
CA THR A 125 -7.50 -14.17 -3.51
C THR A 125 -6.16 -14.90 -3.58
N ARG A 126 -5.09 -14.20 -3.96
CA ARG A 126 -3.73 -14.75 -4.01
C ARG A 126 -2.69 -13.65 -3.81
N VAL A 127 -1.66 -13.98 -3.04
CA VAL A 127 -0.41 -13.25 -2.92
C VAL A 127 0.71 -14.12 -3.49
N ASP A 128 1.52 -13.59 -4.41
CA ASP A 128 2.77 -14.25 -4.83
C ASP A 128 3.90 -13.92 -3.85
N GLU A 129 3.91 -14.66 -2.76
CA GLU A 129 4.85 -14.45 -1.66
C GLU A 129 6.31 -14.66 -2.06
N LYS A 130 6.56 -15.59 -2.98
CA LYS A 130 7.90 -15.92 -3.45
C LYS A 130 8.47 -14.76 -4.26
N ALA A 131 7.70 -14.24 -5.21
CA ALA A 131 8.10 -13.08 -6.00
C ALA A 131 8.41 -11.87 -5.10
N ILE A 132 7.59 -11.63 -4.06
CA ILE A 132 7.84 -10.56 -3.09
C ILE A 132 9.13 -10.82 -2.29
N ALA A 133 9.34 -12.04 -1.81
CA ALA A 133 10.52 -12.40 -1.04
C ALA A 133 11.83 -12.30 -1.86
N GLU A 134 11.84 -12.81 -3.09
CA GLU A 134 12.99 -12.76 -4.00
C GLU A 134 13.42 -11.31 -4.27
N LEU A 135 12.46 -10.41 -4.47
CA LEU A 135 12.73 -8.98 -4.66
C LEU A 135 13.36 -8.34 -3.41
N ILE A 136 12.87 -8.71 -2.24
CA ILE A 136 13.39 -8.24 -0.95
C ILE A 136 14.81 -8.77 -0.71
N GLU A 137 15.07 -10.02 -1.07
CA GLU A 137 16.39 -10.66 -0.94
C GLU A 137 17.43 -10.03 -1.85
N GLN A 138 17.04 -9.53 -3.01
CA GLN A 138 17.88 -8.75 -3.91
C GLN A 138 18.07 -7.29 -3.44
N SER A 139 17.87 -7.02 -2.15
CA SER A 139 17.96 -5.68 -1.54
C SER A 139 16.98 -4.65 -2.10
N GLY A 140 15.92 -5.09 -2.78
CA GLY A 140 14.81 -4.25 -3.19
C GLY A 140 13.89 -3.94 -2.01
N VAL A 141 13.39 -2.71 -1.95
CA VAL A 141 12.31 -2.32 -1.01
C VAL A 141 11.02 -2.12 -1.79
N PRO A 142 10.09 -3.08 -1.77
CA PRO A 142 8.83 -2.96 -2.50
C PRO A 142 7.96 -1.84 -1.91
N VAL A 143 7.41 -1.01 -2.78
CA VAL A 143 6.41 0.01 -2.47
C VAL A 143 5.14 -0.33 -3.23
N ILE A 144 4.18 -0.95 -2.56
CA ILE A 144 2.98 -1.51 -3.17
C ILE A 144 1.83 -0.50 -3.14
N ALA A 145 1.29 -0.21 -4.32
CA ALA A 145 0.08 0.57 -4.53
C ALA A 145 -1.19 -0.28 -4.38
N PRO A 146 -2.31 0.31 -3.93
CA PRO A 146 -3.56 -0.40 -3.67
C PRO A 146 -4.40 -0.71 -4.93
N ILE A 147 -3.73 -1.21 -5.96
CA ILE A 147 -4.33 -1.65 -7.22
C ILE A 147 -3.94 -3.11 -7.43
N THR A 148 -4.91 -3.97 -7.72
CA THR A 148 -4.72 -5.40 -7.99
C THR A 148 -5.38 -5.78 -9.32
N HIS A 149 -5.44 -7.05 -9.66
CA HIS A 149 -6.12 -7.51 -10.87
C HIS A 149 -6.77 -8.88 -10.69
N ASP A 150 -7.65 -9.25 -11.62
CA ASP A 150 -8.42 -10.51 -11.57
C ASP A 150 -7.79 -11.69 -12.32
N GLY A 151 -6.57 -11.52 -12.84
CA GLY A 151 -5.92 -12.50 -13.70
C GLY A 151 -6.49 -12.60 -15.13
N LYS A 152 -7.49 -11.79 -15.48
CA LYS A 152 -8.14 -11.73 -16.81
C LYS A 152 -7.97 -10.37 -17.49
N GLY A 153 -7.10 -9.53 -16.95
CA GLY A 153 -6.79 -8.20 -17.47
C GLY A 153 -7.62 -7.06 -16.86
N GLN A 154 -8.49 -7.33 -15.88
CA GLN A 154 -9.24 -6.29 -15.19
C GLN A 154 -8.51 -5.84 -13.92
N LEU A 155 -8.25 -4.53 -13.82
CA LEU A 155 -7.73 -3.91 -12.60
C LEU A 155 -8.83 -3.75 -11.55
N LEU A 156 -8.46 -3.79 -10.29
CA LEU A 156 -9.36 -3.62 -9.15
C LEU A 156 -8.73 -2.69 -8.10
N ASN A 157 -9.53 -1.77 -7.57
CA ASN A 157 -9.18 -0.96 -6.42
C ASN A 157 -9.30 -1.79 -5.14
N THR A 158 -8.23 -1.92 -4.37
CA THR A 158 -8.19 -2.80 -3.20
C THR A 158 -7.87 -2.00 -1.95
N ASN A 159 -8.40 -2.38 -0.80
CA ASN A 159 -8.06 -1.71 0.44
C ASN A 159 -6.58 -1.98 0.78
N ALA A 160 -5.80 -0.93 1.04
CA ALA A 160 -4.40 -1.05 1.47
C ALA A 160 -4.24 -1.87 2.75
N ASP A 161 -5.20 -1.80 3.67
CA ASP A 161 -5.18 -2.61 4.91
C ASP A 161 -5.36 -4.10 4.61
N SER A 162 -6.18 -4.44 3.60
CA SER A 162 -6.29 -5.82 3.12
C SER A 162 -4.96 -6.28 2.55
N ILE A 163 -4.32 -5.50 1.66
CA ILE A 163 -3.00 -5.84 1.11
C ILE A 163 -1.97 -6.11 2.22
N VAL A 164 -1.88 -5.22 3.21
CA VAL A 164 -0.95 -5.38 4.34
C VAL A 164 -1.24 -6.68 5.10
N THR A 165 -2.51 -6.97 5.36
CA THR A 165 -2.94 -8.15 6.10
C THR A 165 -2.61 -9.41 5.31
N ASP A 166 -3.08 -9.52 4.07
CA ASP A 166 -2.89 -10.69 3.21
C ASP A 166 -1.41 -10.97 2.91
N VAL A 167 -0.59 -9.93 2.68
CA VAL A 167 0.86 -10.09 2.51
C VAL A 167 1.53 -10.51 3.82
N ALA A 168 1.12 -9.95 4.96
CA ALA A 168 1.75 -10.27 6.24
C ALA A 168 1.48 -11.70 6.70
N ILE A 169 0.28 -12.24 6.47
CA ILE A 169 -0.11 -13.60 6.90
C ILE A 169 0.33 -14.70 5.93
N GLY A 170 0.94 -14.33 4.81
CA GLY A 170 1.50 -15.27 3.85
C GLY A 170 2.41 -16.32 4.52
N PRO A 171 2.11 -17.63 4.39
CA PRO A 171 2.89 -18.70 5.03
C PRO A 171 4.38 -18.72 4.65
N TYR A 172 4.72 -18.42 3.40
CA TYR A 172 6.11 -18.36 2.94
C TYR A 172 6.83 -17.15 3.55
N LEU A 173 6.20 -15.97 3.55
CA LEU A 173 6.79 -14.77 4.18
C LEU A 173 6.92 -14.91 5.70
N GLN A 174 5.99 -15.60 6.36
CA GLN A 174 6.07 -15.90 7.79
C GLN A 174 7.22 -16.87 8.10
N SER A 175 7.36 -17.94 7.32
CA SER A 175 8.39 -18.97 7.56
C SER A 175 9.80 -18.48 7.22
N GLU A 176 9.98 -17.84 6.07
CA GLU A 176 11.30 -17.41 5.60
C GLU A 176 11.72 -16.08 6.23
N LEU A 177 10.79 -15.13 6.36
CA LEU A 177 11.09 -13.74 6.72
C LEU A 177 10.41 -13.25 8.01
N GLN A 178 9.70 -14.10 8.77
CA GLN A 178 9.02 -13.73 10.02
C GLN A 178 8.23 -12.40 9.91
N SER A 179 7.45 -12.26 8.84
CA SER A 179 6.76 -11.01 8.47
C SER A 179 5.92 -10.43 9.62
N LYS A 180 6.03 -9.11 9.83
CA LYS A 180 5.18 -8.36 10.77
C LYS A 180 4.69 -7.06 10.16
N ALA A 181 3.39 -6.81 10.26
CA ALA A 181 2.73 -5.61 9.78
C ALA A 181 2.63 -4.51 10.84
N PHE A 182 2.79 -3.27 10.38
CA PHE A 182 2.70 -2.05 11.18
C PHE A 182 1.94 -0.97 10.41
N GLU A 183 0.95 -0.36 11.03
CA GLU A 183 0.31 0.86 10.53
C GLU A 183 0.89 2.08 11.23
N MET A 184 1.27 3.08 10.44
CA MET A 184 1.77 4.34 10.97
C MET A 184 0.68 5.40 10.91
N ALA A 185 0.07 5.69 12.06
CA ALA A 185 -0.95 6.72 12.19
C ALA A 185 -0.37 8.14 12.04
N SER A 186 -1.16 9.06 11.48
CA SER A 186 -0.81 10.46 11.22
C SER A 186 -0.34 11.25 12.46
N LYS A 187 -0.70 10.83 13.68
CA LYS A 187 -0.30 11.47 14.94
C LYS A 187 1.13 11.14 15.40
N ILE A 188 1.83 10.20 14.75
CA ILE A 188 3.15 9.72 15.16
C ILE A 188 4.29 10.56 14.54
N ALA A 189 4.04 11.24 13.41
CA ALA A 189 5.02 12.10 12.75
C ALA A 189 5.54 13.23 13.68
N SER A 190 4.68 13.80 14.53
CA SER A 190 5.03 14.92 15.40
C SER A 190 5.93 14.60 16.60
N LYS A 191 6.22 13.32 16.90
CA LYS A 191 6.98 12.91 18.10
C LYS A 191 8.34 12.26 17.81
N GLY A 192 8.80 12.26 16.57
CA GLY A 192 10.15 11.79 16.19
C GLY A 192 10.41 10.29 16.43
N GLN A 193 11.67 9.87 16.28
CA GLN A 193 12.16 8.47 16.27
C GLN A 193 11.58 7.57 17.39
N GLN A 194 11.25 8.13 18.56
CA GLN A 194 10.76 7.37 19.71
C GLN A 194 9.30 6.92 19.55
N ALA A 195 8.45 7.72 18.90
CA ALA A 195 7.05 7.37 18.65
C ALA A 195 6.90 6.34 17.52
N ILE A 196 7.88 6.29 16.61
CA ILE A 196 7.96 5.31 15.53
C ILE A 196 8.36 3.95 16.11
N ARG A 197 9.36 3.91 17.00
CA ARG A 197 9.65 2.72 17.82
C ARG A 197 8.46 2.29 18.71
N PHE A 198 7.65 3.23 19.20
CA PHE A 198 6.47 2.94 20.01
C PHE A 198 5.31 2.37 19.18
N ALA A 199 5.05 2.92 17.99
CA ALA A 199 4.06 2.39 17.04
C ALA A 199 4.44 0.98 16.55
N LEU A 200 5.74 0.74 16.35
CA LEU A 200 6.31 -0.59 16.06
C LEU A 200 6.20 -1.59 17.23
N LYS A 201 5.76 -1.17 18.43
CA LYS A 201 5.48 -2.06 19.57
C LYS A 201 3.99 -2.44 19.69
N SER A 202 3.09 -1.81 18.94
CA SER A 202 1.65 -1.82 19.26
C SER A 202 0.76 -2.69 18.36
N ILE A 203 1.29 -3.50 17.44
CA ILE A 203 0.45 -4.40 16.63
C ILE A 203 0.57 -5.83 17.17
N LYS A 204 -0.50 -6.26 17.84
CA LYS A 204 -0.80 -7.68 18.05
C LYS A 204 -1.28 -8.24 16.71
N VAL A 205 -0.64 -9.31 16.26
CA VAL A 205 -1.31 -10.29 15.39
C VAL A 205 -2.45 -10.90 16.20
#